data_AF-A0A353RI87-F1
#
_entry.id   AF-A0A353RI87-F1
#
_cell.length_a   1.000
_cell.length_b   1.000
_cell.length_c   1.000
_cell.angle_alpha   90.00
_cell.angle_beta   90.00
_cell.angle_gamma   90.00
#
_symmetry.space_group_name_H-M   'P 1'
#
loop_
_entity.id
_entity.type
_entity.pdbx_description
1 polymer ?
#
loop_
_entity_poly.entity_id
_entity_poly.type
_entity_poly.pdbx_seq_one_letter_code
_entity_poly.pdbx_strand_id
1 'polypeptide(L)' 'NFARARQAANDALQYNPNNGEAYILIAQLYASSANNIFSEPEKAGLVYLAAVDKLQKARAVDPSVAGKANSLINRY' A
#
# COMPACT_ATOMS: atom_id res chain seq x y z
N ASN A 1 -4.61 12.65 7.45
CA ASN A 1 -6.00 12.11 7.43
C ASN A 1 -6.03 10.78 6.67
N PHE A 2 -5.54 9.71 7.30
CA PHE A 2 -5.35 8.40 6.66
C PHE A 2 -6.67 7.65 6.43
N ALA A 3 -7.69 7.90 7.25
CA ALA A 3 -9.01 7.27 7.13
C ALA A 3 -9.68 7.60 5.78
N ARG A 4 -9.68 8.88 5.38
CA ARG A 4 -10.27 9.31 4.10
C ARG A 4 -9.53 8.74 2.88
N ALA A 5 -8.21 8.68 2.93
CA ALA A 5 -7.43 8.12 1.82
C ALA A 5 -7.65 6.60 1.69
N ARG A 6 -7.84 5.89 2.82
CA ARG A 6 -8.25 4.48 2.83
C ARG A 6 -9.66 4.28 2.24
N GLN A 7 -10.61 5.16 2.57
CA GLN A 7 -11.94 5.12 1.96
C GLN A 7 -11.86 5.38 0.45
N ALA A 8 -11.16 6.44 0.02
CA ALA A 8 -11.01 6.78 -1.38
C ALA A 8 -10.35 5.65 -2.20
N ALA A 9 -9.35 4.96 -1.63
CA ALA A 9 -8.73 3.82 -2.30
C ALA A 9 -9.66 2.59 -2.36
N ASN A 10 -10.47 2.34 -1.32
CA ASN A 10 -11.48 1.28 -1.37
C ASN A 10 -12.58 1.58 -2.38
N ASP A 11 -13.05 2.83 -2.47
CA ASP A 11 -13.96 3.28 -3.53
C ASP A 11 -13.33 3.04 -4.91
N ALA A 12 -12.09 3.47 -5.12
CA ALA A 12 -11.38 3.24 -6.38
C ALA A 12 -11.26 1.74 -6.73
N LEU A 13 -11.08 0.87 -5.74
CA LEU A 13 -11.07 -0.58 -5.93
C LEU A 13 -12.45 -1.16 -6.22
N GLN A 14 -13.53 -0.58 -5.68
CA GLN A 14 -14.90 -0.97 -6.01
C GLN A 14 -15.25 -0.62 -7.46
N TYR A 15 -14.84 0.56 -7.93
CA TYR A 15 -15.04 0.94 -9.32
C TYR A 15 -14.11 0.19 -10.27
N ASN A 16 -12.87 -0.08 -9.83
CA ASN A 16 -11.87 -0.68 -10.69
C ASN A 16 -10.95 -1.61 -9.87
N PRO A 17 -11.29 -2.91 -9.75
CA PRO A 17 -10.54 -3.84 -8.90
C PRO A 17 -9.13 -4.15 -9.43
N ASN A 18 -8.84 -3.80 -10.68
CA ASN A 18 -7.52 -3.90 -11.30
C ASN A 18 -6.68 -2.64 -11.13
N ASN A 19 -7.14 -1.65 -10.35
CA ASN A 19 -6.46 -0.37 -10.24
C ASN A 19 -5.24 -0.46 -9.30
N GLY A 20 -4.07 -0.69 -9.89
CA GLY A 20 -2.82 -0.81 -9.16
C GLY A 20 -2.47 0.43 -8.32
N GLU A 21 -2.86 1.63 -8.75
CA GLU A 21 -2.60 2.86 -7.98
C GLU A 21 -3.34 2.88 -6.64
N ALA A 22 -4.56 2.34 -6.59
CA ALA A 22 -5.33 2.24 -5.36
C ALA A 22 -4.66 1.30 -4.35
N TYR A 23 -4.12 0.17 -4.82
CA TYR A 23 -3.32 -0.75 -3.99
C TYR A 23 -2.05 -0.09 -3.46
N ILE A 24 -1.34 0.67 -4.31
CA ILE A 24 -0.15 1.45 -3.90
C ILE A 24 -0.50 2.46 -2.81
N LEU A 25 -1.64 3.16 -2.96
CA LEU A 25 -2.09 4.13 -1.98
C LEU A 25 -2.36 3.47 -0.63
N ILE A 26 -3.04 2.32 -0.63
CA ILE A 26 -3.33 1.53 0.58
C ILE A 26 -2.03 1.05 1.24
N ALA A 27 -1.05 0.60 0.46
CA ALA A 27 0.25 0.19 0.99
C ALA A 27 1.01 1.34 1.64
N GLN A 28 1.05 2.53 1.01
CA GLN A 28 1.65 3.73 1.61
C GLN A 28 0.90 4.20 2.87
N LEU A 29 -0.42 4.02 2.89
CA LEU A 29 -1.27 4.28 4.05
C LEU A 29 -0.93 3.35 5.22
N TYR A 30 -0.73 2.05 4.95
CA TYR A 30 -0.30 1.08 5.94
C TYR A 30 1.08 1.45 6.51
N ALA A 31 2.06 1.72 5.65
CA ALA A 31 3.39 2.17 6.03
C ALA A 31 3.40 3.45 6.88
N SER A 32 2.63 4.47 6.48
CA SER A 32 2.53 5.73 7.22
C SER A 32 1.82 5.54 8.56
N SER A 33 0.80 4.67 8.61
CA SER A 33 0.11 4.33 9.86
C SER A 33 1.00 3.47 10.76
N ALA A 34 1.85 2.61 10.21
CA ALA A 34 2.77 1.75 10.96
C ALA A 34 3.71 2.59 11.81
N ASN A 35 4.36 3.59 11.20
CA ASN A 35 5.24 4.52 11.91
C ASN A 35 4.51 5.34 12.99
N ASN A 36 3.22 5.64 12.79
CA ASN A 36 2.45 6.46 13.72
C ASN A 36 1.79 5.66 14.85
N ILE A 37 1.54 4.36 14.67
CA ILE A 37 0.81 3.50 15.62
C ILE A 37 1.77 2.57 16.36
N PHE A 38 2.83 2.10 15.70
CA PHE A 38 3.79 1.17 16.26
C PHE A 38 5.16 1.85 16.36
N SER A 39 5.54 2.24 17.57
CA SER A 39 6.91 2.69 17.87
C SER A 39 7.91 1.52 17.87
N GLU A 40 7.43 0.28 17.97
CA GLU A 40 8.26 -0.92 17.93
C GLU A 40 8.62 -1.31 16.48
N PRO A 41 9.91 -1.47 16.15
CA PRO A 41 10.35 -1.79 14.80
C PRO A 41 9.88 -3.18 14.32
N GLU A 42 9.71 -4.13 15.25
CA GLU A 42 9.23 -5.48 14.94
C GLU A 42 7.80 -5.47 14.39
N LYS A 43 6.91 -4.67 15.00
CA LYS A 43 5.51 -4.53 14.55
C LYS A 43 5.43 -3.71 13.26
N ALA A 44 6.27 -2.68 13.12
CA ALA A 44 6.36 -1.92 11.88
C ALA A 44 6.78 -2.81 10.70
N GLY A 45 7.75 -3.71 10.89
CA GLY A 45 8.18 -4.68 9.88
C GLY A 45 7.06 -5.58 9.35
N LEU A 46 6.16 -6.05 10.23
CA LEU A 46 4.98 -6.83 9.82
C LEU A 46 4.01 -6.03 8.95
N VAL A 47 3.79 -4.76 9.29
CA VAL A 47 2.92 -3.88 8.49
C VAL A 47 3.56 -3.55 7.14
N TYR A 48 4.88 -3.38 7.09
CA TYR A 48 5.62 -3.22 5.84
C TYR A 48 5.52 -4.45 4.95
N LEU A 49 5.67 -5.66 5.49
CA LEU A 49 5.44 -6.90 4.75
C LEU A 49 4.03 -6.96 4.17
N ALA A 50 3.01 -6.62 4.96
CA ALA A 50 1.64 -6.54 4.48
C ALA A 50 1.46 -5.49 3.38
N ALA A 51 2.15 -4.35 3.47
CA ALA A 51 2.15 -3.33 2.43
C ALA A 51 2.84 -3.82 1.15
N VAL A 52 3.99 -4.49 1.27
CA VAL A 52 4.76 -5.09 0.17
C VAL A 52 3.94 -6.14 -0.58
N ASP A 53 3.20 -6.99 0.12
CA ASP A 53 2.29 -7.97 -0.48
C ASP A 53 1.22 -7.27 -1.35
N LYS A 54 0.62 -6.19 -0.83
CA LYS A 54 -0.34 -5.37 -1.62
C LYS A 54 0.33 -4.73 -2.84
N LEU A 55 1.56 -4.24 -2.71
CA LEU A 55 2.34 -3.69 -3.82
C LEU A 55 2.68 -4.75 -4.87
N GLN A 56 2.97 -5.98 -4.45
CA GLN A 56 3.19 -7.12 -5.34
C GLN A 56 1.91 -7.51 -6.09
N LYS A 57 0.75 -7.43 -5.43
CA LYS A 57 -0.52 -7.66 -6.11
C LYS A 57 -0.84 -6.52 -7.09
N ALA A 58 -0.57 -5.28 -6.71
CA ALA A 58 -0.75 -4.09 -7.55
C ALA A 58 -0.01 -4.20 -8.88
N ARG A 59 1.27 -4.60 -8.85
CA ARG A 59 2.09 -4.80 -10.05
C ARG A 59 1.64 -5.98 -10.92
N ALA A 60 0.98 -6.98 -10.33
CA ALA A 60 0.47 -8.13 -11.05
C ALA A 60 -0.83 -7.81 -11.79
N VAL A 61 -1.71 -7.00 -11.17
CA VAL A 61 -2.96 -6.54 -11.82
C VAL A 61 -2.71 -5.36 -12.77
N ASP A 62 -1.73 -4.51 -12.46
CA ASP A 62 -1.39 -3.34 -13.25
C ASP A 62 0.15 -3.19 -13.39
N PRO A 63 0.71 -3.54 -14.55
CA PRO A 63 2.14 -3.42 -14.78
C PRO A 63 2.62 -1.97 -14.92
N SER A 64 1.72 -1.01 -15.20
CA SER A 64 2.08 0.42 -15.32
C SER A 64 2.54 0.99 -13.98
N VAL A 65 1.94 0.53 -12.88
CA VAL A 65 2.35 0.93 -11.53
C VAL A 65 3.48 0.10 -10.94
N ALA A 66 3.92 -0.95 -11.64
CA ALA A 66 4.94 -1.87 -11.14
C ALA A 66 6.25 -1.17 -10.76
N GLY A 67 6.64 -0.13 -11.51
CA GLY A 67 7.80 0.70 -11.22
C GLY A 67 7.69 1.42 -9.87
N LYS A 68 6.59 2.16 -9.64
CA LYS A 68 6.31 2.82 -8.34
C LYS A 68 6.24 1.81 -7.21
N ALA A 69 5.57 0.67 -7.43
CA ALA A 69 5.50 -0.40 -6.46
C ALA A 69 6.89 -0.94 -6.10
N ASN A 70 7.80 -1.11 -7.07
CA ASN A 70 9.14 -1.63 -6.81
C ASN A 70 9.96 -0.66 -5.96
N SER A 71 9.89 0.64 -6.28
CA SER A 71 10.58 1.65 -5.51
C SER A 71 10.09 1.71 -4.07
N LEU A 72 8.80 1.51 -3.82
CA LEU A 72 8.25 1.45 -2.46
C LEU A 72 8.65 0.16 -1.73
N ILE A 73 8.59 -0.99 -2.41
CA ILE A 73 9.05 -2.28 -1.85
C ILE A 73 10.52 -2.19 -1.46
N ASN A 74 11.36 -1.55 -2.28
CA ASN A 74 12.79 -1.38 -1.99
C ASN A 74 13.09 -0.35 -0.88
N ARG A 75 12.08 0.44 -0.48
CA ARG A 75 12.22 1.48 0.54
C ARG A 75 11.76 1.02 1.93
N TYR A 76 11.05 -0.10 2.00
CA TYR A 76 10.57 -0.74 3.22
C TYR A 76 11.46 -1.93 3.58
#